data_AF-B2KEX5-F1
#
_entry.id   AF-B2KEX5-F1
#
_cell.length_a   1.000
_cell.length_b   1.000
_cell.length_c   1.000
_cell.angle_alpha   90.00
_cell.angle_beta   90.00
_cell.angle_gamma   90.00
#
_symmetry.space_group_name_H-M   'P 1'
#
loop_
_entity.id
_entity.type
_entity.pdbx_description
1 polymer ?
#
loop_
_entity_poly.entity_id
_entity_poly.type
_entity_poly.pdbx_seq_one_letter_code
_entity_poly.pdbx_strand_id
1 'polypeptide(L)'
;MKKGFTLIELLVVVLIIGILAAIALPQYQKAVEKSRSAEALILLKAIYESAERYNLATGLWPQSSEWDVLDISLDNLATGTYSGYITRDSKNFQYIIVNDTISIQPFDNSWAIGRAYPGFAYSDEAVRYFRCIPKNEKGEKFCKSLGWTKQANGWYLDN
;
A
#
# COMPACT_ATOMS: atom_id res chain seq x y z
N MET A 1 30.34 3.44 50.96
CA MET A 1 30.49 4.38 49.83
C MET A 1 29.84 3.75 48.60
N LYS A 2 28.81 4.35 48.01
CA LYS A 2 28.20 3.85 46.78
C LYS A 2 29.14 4.20 45.61
N LYS A 3 29.59 3.20 44.84
CA LYS A 3 30.32 3.42 43.59
C LYS A 3 29.38 4.15 42.62
N GLY A 4 29.70 5.39 42.26
CA GLY A 4 29.01 6.13 41.21
C GLY A 4 29.48 5.66 39.83
N PHE A 5 28.59 5.72 38.85
CA PHE A 5 28.92 5.51 37.44
C PHE A 5 29.91 6.57 36.96
N THR A 6 30.87 6.19 36.10
CA THR A 6 31.80 7.16 35.51
C THR A 6 31.17 7.83 34.28
N LEU A 7 31.55 9.08 34.01
CA LEU A 7 31.11 9.79 32.81
C LEU A 7 31.57 9.10 31.52
N ILE A 8 32.75 8.48 31.54
CA ILE A 8 33.29 7.77 30.38
C ILE A 8 32.49 6.49 30.07
N GLU A 9 32.04 5.75 31.09
CA GLU A 9 31.17 4.58 30.89
C GLU A 9 29.86 4.98 30.21
N LEU A 10 29.26 6.10 30.64
CA LEU A 10 28.01 6.57 30.05
C LEU A 10 28.21 7.07 28.62
N LEU A 11 29.34 7.72 28.31
CA LEU A 11 29.66 8.19 26.96
C LEU A 11 29.84 7.04 25.96
N VAL A 12 30.54 5.97 26.33
CA VAL A 12 30.72 4.80 25.46
C VAL A 12 29.39 4.10 25.21
N VAL A 13 28.52 4.00 26.22
CA VAL A 13 27.19 3.40 26.08
C VAL A 13 26.33 4.21 25.09
N VAL A 14 26.28 5.53 25.22
CA VAL A 14 25.51 6.39 24.30
C VAL A 14 26.08 6.30 22.88
N LEU A 15 27.40 6.24 22.72
CA LEU A 15 28.04 6.06 21.42
C LEU A 15 27.63 4.73 20.75
N ILE A 16 27.65 3.63 21.49
CA ILE A 16 27.23 2.32 20.97
C ILE A 16 25.74 2.33 20.60
N ILE A 17 24.87 2.87 21.46
CA ILE A 17 23.43 3.00 21.19
C ILE A 17 23.19 3.86 19.94
N GLY A 18 23.96 4.95 19.77
CA GLY A 18 23.87 5.82 18.59
C GLY A 18 24.17 5.09 17.28
N ILE A 19 25.23 4.27 17.25
CA ILE A 19 25.60 3.46 16.07
C ILE A 19 24.51 2.43 15.76
N LEU A 20 24.03 1.71 16.78
CA LEU A 20 22.98 0.70 16.61
C LEU A 20 21.68 1.33 16.11
N ALA A 21 21.28 2.49 16.68
CA ALA A 21 20.08 3.20 16.27
C ALA A 21 20.14 3.70 14.82
N ALA A 22 21.31 4.17 14.36
CA ALA A 22 21.50 4.65 12.99
C ALA A 22 21.25 3.56 11.94
N ILE A 23 21.61 2.31 12.24
CA ILE A 23 21.37 1.17 11.33
C ILE A 23 19.96 0.60 11.53
N ALA A 24 19.52 0.47 12.79
CA ALA A 24 18.26 -0.18 13.12
C ALA A 24 17.03 0.63 12.70
N LEU A 25 17.06 1.96 12.82
CA LEU A 25 15.91 2.81 12.53
C LEU A 25 15.41 2.72 11.07
N PRO A 26 16.25 2.89 10.03
CA PRO A 26 15.78 2.78 8.65
C PRO A 26 15.31 1.36 8.30
N GLN A 27 15.91 0.33 8.90
CA GLN A 27 15.46 -1.05 8.73
C GLN A 27 14.10 -1.28 9.38
N TYR A 28 13.89 -0.77 10.59
CA TYR A 28 12.63 -0.84 11.31
C TYR A 28 11.51 -0.12 10.53
N GLN A 29 11.77 1.08 10.01
CA GLN A 29 10.80 1.81 9.20
C GLN A 29 10.37 1.04 7.95
N LYS A 30 11.32 0.39 7.24
CA LYS A 30 10.99 -0.47 6.09
C LYS A 30 10.14 -1.67 6.48
N ALA A 31 10.44 -2.31 7.62
CA ALA A 31 9.67 -3.45 8.11
C ALA A 31 8.22 -3.04 8.46
N VAL A 32 8.06 -1.89 9.13
CA VAL A 32 6.74 -1.34 9.45
C VAL A 32 5.95 -0.97 8.18
N GLU A 33 6.60 -0.32 7.20
CA GLU A 33 5.96 0.01 5.92
C GLU A 33 5.50 -1.26 5.17
N LYS A 34 6.33 -2.31 5.14
CA LYS A 34 5.99 -3.60 4.53
C LYS A 34 4.85 -4.31 5.26
N SER A 35 4.82 -4.25 6.60
CA SER A 35 3.72 -4.83 7.39
C SER A 35 2.40 -4.11 7.11
N ARG A 36 2.43 -2.77 7.07
CA ARG A 36 1.26 -1.95 6.76
C ARG A 36 0.75 -2.20 5.34
N SER A 37 1.65 -2.30 4.37
CA SER A 37 1.26 -2.57 2.99
C SER A 37 0.70 -3.99 2.82
N ALA A 38 1.22 -4.99 3.54
CA ALA A 38 0.67 -6.34 3.52
C ALA A 38 -0.78 -6.38 4.04
N GLU A 39 -1.06 -5.70 5.14
CA GLU A 39 -2.43 -5.53 5.66
C GLU A 39 -3.33 -4.82 4.63
N ALA A 40 -2.83 -3.74 4.02
CA ALA A 40 -3.57 -3.00 3.01
C ALA A 40 -3.86 -3.84 1.75
N LEU A 41 -2.97 -4.74 1.37
CA LEU A 41 -3.18 -5.66 0.24
C LEU A 41 -4.25 -6.71 0.53
N ILE A 42 -4.35 -7.18 1.78
CA ILE A 42 -5.42 -8.10 2.19
C ILE A 42 -6.78 -7.39 2.07
N LEU A 43 -6.86 -6.15 2.56
CA LEU A 43 -8.07 -5.33 2.45
C LEU A 43 -8.41 -5.03 0.99
N LEU A 44 -7.41 -4.66 0.18
CA LEU A 44 -7.57 -4.43 -1.26
C LEU A 44 -8.17 -5.65 -1.97
N LYS A 45 -7.69 -6.85 -1.64
CA LYS A 45 -8.22 -8.11 -2.19
C LYS A 45 -9.68 -8.33 -1.78
N ALA A 46 -10.02 -8.12 -0.51
CA ALA A 46 -11.39 -8.28 -0.03
C ALA A 46 -12.36 -7.31 -0.76
N ILE A 47 -11.94 -6.05 -0.92
CA ILE A 47 -12.67 -5.03 -1.66
C ILE A 47 -12.89 -5.45 -3.11
N TYR A 48 -11.84 -5.93 -3.77
CA TYR A 48 -11.92 -6.41 -5.13
C TYR A 48 -12.92 -7.56 -5.29
N GLU A 49 -12.81 -8.59 -4.44
CA GLU A 49 -13.69 -9.76 -4.49
C GLU A 49 -15.15 -9.38 -4.29
N SER A 50 -15.44 -8.36 -3.47
CA SER A 50 -16.81 -7.88 -3.31
C SER A 50 -17.31 -7.08 -4.50
N ALA A 51 -16.46 -6.21 -5.07
CA ALA A 51 -16.79 -5.49 -6.30
C ALA A 51 -17.05 -6.45 -7.47
N GLU A 52 -16.27 -7.53 -7.56
CA GLU A 52 -16.47 -8.61 -8.53
C GLU A 52 -17.79 -9.35 -8.30
N ARG A 53 -18.14 -9.68 -7.05
CA ARG A 53 -19.45 -10.28 -6.72
C ARG A 53 -20.61 -9.38 -7.12
N TYR A 54 -20.51 -8.07 -6.89
CA TYR A 54 -21.53 -7.11 -7.32
C TYR A 54 -21.68 -7.11 -8.84
N ASN A 55 -20.56 -7.09 -9.57
CA ASN A 55 -20.58 -7.15 -11.03
C ASN A 55 -21.21 -8.44 -11.56
N LEU A 56 -20.94 -9.58 -10.94
CA LEU A 56 -21.57 -10.85 -11.32
C LEU A 56 -23.08 -10.87 -11.08
N ALA A 57 -23.56 -10.12 -10.09
CA ALA A 57 -24.99 -10.03 -9.76
C ALA A 57 -25.76 -9.02 -10.62
N THR A 58 -25.15 -7.88 -10.96
CA THR A 58 -25.84 -6.75 -11.62
C THR A 58 -25.41 -6.51 -13.06
N GLY A 59 -24.28 -7.10 -13.49
CA GLY A 59 -23.62 -6.82 -14.76
C GLY A 59 -22.84 -5.49 -14.78
N LEU A 60 -22.84 -4.73 -13.68
CA LEU A 60 -22.21 -3.41 -13.58
C LEU A 60 -21.20 -3.37 -12.43
N TRP A 61 -20.09 -2.64 -12.61
CA TRP A 61 -19.14 -2.40 -11.52
C TRP A 61 -19.69 -1.34 -10.55
N PRO A 62 -19.35 -1.42 -9.25
CA PRO A 62 -19.87 -0.51 -8.24
C PRO A 62 -19.42 0.93 -8.51
N GLN A 63 -20.35 1.87 -8.43
CA GLN A 63 -20.07 3.31 -8.55
C GLN A 63 -19.87 3.97 -7.18
N SER A 64 -19.40 5.24 -7.20
CA SER A 64 -19.04 6.00 -5.99
C SER A 64 -20.13 6.10 -4.92
N SER A 65 -21.40 5.99 -5.30
CA SER A 65 -22.57 5.99 -4.42
C SER A 65 -22.93 4.63 -3.81
N GLU A 66 -22.26 3.55 -4.20
CA GLU A 66 -22.68 2.17 -3.91
C GLU A 66 -21.74 1.43 -2.97
N TRP A 67 -20.83 2.09 -2.24
CA TRP A 67 -19.89 1.37 -1.36
C TRP A 67 -20.55 0.40 -0.37
N ASP A 68 -21.69 0.79 0.20
CA ASP A 68 -22.41 -0.03 1.18
C ASP A 68 -22.93 -1.34 0.57
N VAL A 69 -23.07 -1.43 -0.77
CA VAL A 69 -23.46 -2.67 -1.46
C VAL A 69 -22.34 -3.71 -1.45
N LEU A 70 -21.10 -3.29 -1.18
CA LEU A 70 -19.96 -4.19 -1.11
C LEU A 70 -19.91 -4.96 0.21
N ASP A 71 -20.76 -4.64 1.21
CA ASP A 71 -20.81 -5.33 2.51
C ASP A 71 -19.41 -5.51 3.15
N ILE A 72 -18.56 -4.49 3.00
CA ILE A 72 -17.24 -4.42 3.62
C ILE A 72 -17.24 -3.25 4.57
N SER A 73 -17.13 -3.57 5.85
CA SER A 73 -16.83 -2.59 6.88
C SER A 73 -15.33 -2.39 6.98
N LEU A 74 -14.89 -1.14 6.83
CA LEU A 74 -13.53 -0.72 7.08
C LEU A 74 -13.62 0.47 8.03
N ASP A 75 -13.02 0.32 9.21
CA ASP A 75 -13.09 1.33 10.25
C ASP A 75 -12.30 2.59 9.87
N ASN A 76 -12.86 3.76 10.21
CA ASN A 76 -12.22 5.09 10.06
C ASN A 76 -11.92 5.54 8.63
N LEU A 77 -12.76 5.19 7.65
CA LEU A 77 -12.60 5.69 6.29
C LEU A 77 -13.37 6.99 6.06
N ALA A 78 -12.68 8.06 5.66
CA ALA A 78 -13.32 9.21 5.06
C ALA A 78 -13.76 8.87 3.63
N THR A 79 -15.01 9.19 3.27
CA THR A 79 -15.51 9.04 1.91
C THR A 79 -15.14 10.27 1.09
N GLY A 80 -14.27 10.10 0.10
CA GLY A 80 -14.09 11.07 -0.98
C GLY A 80 -14.94 10.66 -2.18
N THR A 81 -15.97 11.41 -2.52
CA THR A 81 -16.75 11.18 -3.75
C THR A 81 -16.22 12.11 -4.83
N TYR A 82 -15.35 11.60 -5.70
CA TYR A 82 -15.03 12.24 -6.98
C TYR A 82 -15.81 11.53 -8.10
N SER A 83 -16.36 12.29 -9.04
CA SER A 83 -17.24 11.77 -10.10
C SER A 83 -16.57 10.60 -10.84
N GLY A 84 -17.14 9.39 -10.70
CA GLY A 84 -16.67 8.16 -11.36
C GLY A 84 -15.73 7.25 -10.56
N TYR A 85 -15.30 7.63 -9.35
CA TYR A 85 -14.36 6.85 -8.53
C TYR A 85 -14.87 6.65 -7.11
N ILE A 86 -14.74 5.44 -6.56
CA ILE A 86 -14.87 5.22 -5.11
C ILE A 86 -13.48 5.41 -4.50
N THR A 87 -13.31 6.38 -3.60
CA THR A 87 -12.12 6.43 -2.74
C THR A 87 -12.45 6.13 -1.28
N ARG A 88 -11.51 5.47 -0.62
CA ARG A 88 -11.58 5.08 0.78
C ARG A 88 -10.23 5.24 1.41
N ASP A 89 -10.15 6.00 2.50
CA ASP A 89 -8.88 6.42 3.08
C ASP A 89 -8.68 5.79 4.45
N SER A 90 -7.73 4.87 4.57
CA SER A 90 -7.23 4.42 5.88
C SER A 90 -6.24 5.44 6.46
N LYS A 91 -5.68 5.15 7.64
CA LYS A 91 -4.64 5.99 8.26
C LYS A 91 -3.41 6.22 7.38
N ASN A 92 -3.03 5.25 6.55
CA ASN A 92 -1.77 5.29 5.78
C ASN A 92 -1.97 5.23 4.26
N PHE A 93 -3.11 4.70 3.80
CA PHE A 93 -3.34 4.38 2.40
C PHE A 93 -4.72 4.83 1.95
N GLN A 94 -4.78 5.27 0.71
CA GLN A 94 -5.98 5.49 -0.05
C GLN A 94 -6.23 4.28 -0.97
N TYR A 95 -7.46 3.78 -0.93
CA TYR A 95 -8.01 2.76 -1.80
C TYR A 95 -8.85 3.45 -2.87
N ILE A 96 -8.72 3.03 -4.13
CA ILE A 96 -9.42 3.62 -5.27
C ILE A 96 -10.05 2.49 -6.08
N ILE A 97 -11.35 2.56 -6.34
CA ILE A 97 -12.06 1.68 -7.29
C ILE A 97 -12.61 2.52 -8.44
N VAL A 98 -12.39 2.03 -9.66
CA VAL A 98 -12.91 2.63 -10.89
C VAL A 98 -13.34 1.51 -11.84
N ASN A 99 -14.63 1.26 -12.01
CA ASN A 99 -15.07 0.14 -12.86
C ASN A 99 -14.39 -1.18 -12.40
N ASP A 100 -13.61 -1.82 -13.29
CA ASP A 100 -12.82 -3.04 -13.05
C ASP A 100 -11.44 -2.79 -12.42
N THR A 101 -11.10 -1.53 -12.20
CA THR A 101 -9.85 -1.09 -11.58
C THR A 101 -9.96 -1.07 -10.07
N ILE A 102 -8.93 -1.58 -9.40
CA ILE A 102 -8.74 -1.32 -7.98
C ILE A 102 -7.28 -1.05 -7.65
N SER A 103 -7.02 -0.06 -6.79
CA SER A 103 -5.67 0.26 -6.36
C SER A 103 -5.58 0.74 -4.91
N ILE A 104 -4.37 0.64 -4.37
CA ILE A 104 -3.93 1.26 -3.12
C ILE A 104 -2.73 2.14 -3.39
N GLN A 105 -2.67 3.27 -2.70
CA GLN A 105 -1.50 4.14 -2.69
C GLN A 105 -1.33 4.79 -1.31
N PRO A 106 -0.10 5.01 -0.84
CA PRO A 106 0.15 5.88 0.30
C PRO A 106 -0.16 7.33 -0.04
N PHE A 107 -0.49 8.14 0.97
CA PHE A 107 -0.76 9.58 0.77
C PHE A 107 0.43 10.39 0.27
N ASP A 108 1.65 9.89 0.50
CA ASP A 108 2.86 10.49 -0.07
C ASP A 108 3.05 10.19 -1.57
N ASN A 109 2.11 9.43 -2.17
CA ASN A 109 2.08 9.07 -3.58
C ASN A 109 3.38 8.41 -4.08
N SER A 110 4.11 7.71 -3.21
CA SER A 110 5.41 7.13 -3.56
C SER A 110 5.32 5.90 -4.47
N TRP A 111 4.24 5.13 -4.35
CA TRP A 111 3.97 3.95 -5.16
C TRP A 111 2.46 3.73 -5.29
N ALA A 112 2.04 2.80 -6.15
CA ALA A 112 0.67 2.30 -6.17
C ALA A 112 0.68 0.79 -6.43
N ILE A 113 -0.16 0.03 -5.74
CA ILE A 113 -0.41 -1.38 -6.07
C ILE A 113 -1.86 -1.54 -6.50
N GLY A 114 -2.12 -2.25 -7.57
CA GLY A 114 -3.50 -2.47 -7.99
C GLY A 114 -3.66 -3.48 -9.12
N ARG A 115 -4.91 -3.78 -9.43
CA ARG A 115 -5.35 -4.49 -10.64
C ARG A 115 -5.96 -3.42 -11.57
N ALA A 116 -5.37 -3.30 -12.76
CA ALA A 116 -5.59 -2.34 -13.86
C ALA A 116 -5.93 -0.88 -13.46
N TYR A 117 -5.11 0.14 -13.78
CA TYR A 117 -5.40 1.57 -13.56
C TYR A 117 -5.13 2.38 -14.86
N PRO A 118 -6.10 3.13 -15.42
CA PRO A 118 -5.92 3.96 -16.61
C PRO A 118 -5.56 5.42 -16.25
N GLY A 119 -4.27 5.63 -15.94
CA GLY A 119 -3.53 6.87 -16.26
C GLY A 119 -2.46 6.62 -17.36
N PHE A 120 -2.54 5.43 -17.96
CA PHE A 120 -1.80 4.90 -19.10
C PHE A 120 -2.88 4.46 -20.09
N ALA A 121 -2.77 4.87 -21.35
CA ALA A 121 -3.78 4.62 -22.37
C ALA A 121 -4.14 3.14 -22.51
N TYR A 122 -5.39 2.89 -22.88
CA TYR A 122 -5.93 1.63 -23.40
C TYR A 122 -4.94 0.96 -24.37
N SER A 123 -4.28 -0.10 -23.92
CA SER A 123 -3.71 -1.14 -24.80
C SER A 123 -3.18 -2.28 -23.94
N ASP A 124 -4.07 -3.09 -23.38
CA ASP A 124 -4.05 -4.52 -23.64
C ASP A 124 -5.07 -5.21 -22.76
N GLU A 125 -5.70 -6.21 -23.36
CA GLU A 125 -6.71 -7.06 -22.76
C GLU A 125 -6.18 -7.71 -21.47
N ALA A 126 -6.97 -7.61 -20.39
CA ALA A 126 -6.91 -8.52 -19.25
C ALA A 126 -5.58 -8.59 -18.45
N VAL A 127 -5.09 -7.47 -17.89
CA VAL A 127 -4.09 -7.56 -16.81
C VAL A 127 -4.76 -8.09 -15.53
N ARG A 128 -4.83 -9.44 -15.43
CA ARG A 128 -5.39 -10.17 -14.26
C ARG A 128 -4.49 -10.13 -13.02
N TYR A 129 -3.33 -9.49 -13.08
CA TYR A 129 -2.32 -9.58 -12.04
C TYR A 129 -2.18 -8.27 -11.25
N PHE A 130 -1.95 -8.38 -9.95
CA PHE A 130 -1.57 -7.24 -9.13
C PHE A 130 -0.20 -6.72 -9.57
N ARG A 131 -0.10 -5.41 -9.77
CA ARG A 131 1.12 -4.72 -10.17
C ARG A 131 1.47 -3.61 -9.20
N CYS A 132 2.74 -3.50 -8.83
CA CYS A 132 3.30 -2.37 -8.10
C CYS A 132 3.95 -1.39 -9.10
N ILE A 133 3.50 -0.14 -9.05
CA ILE A 133 3.98 0.96 -9.88
C ILE A 133 4.74 1.93 -8.98
N PRO A 134 6.07 2.04 -9.15
CA PRO A 134 6.84 3.04 -8.45
C PRO A 134 6.58 4.43 -9.06
N LYS A 135 6.36 5.45 -8.23
CA LYS A 135 6.18 6.84 -8.68
C LYS A 135 7.41 7.72 -8.38
N ASN A 136 8.29 7.24 -7.50
CA ASN A 136 9.58 7.86 -7.17
C ASN A 136 10.60 6.80 -6.71
N GLU A 137 11.81 7.24 -6.34
CA GLU A 137 12.89 6.34 -5.90
C GLU A 137 12.52 5.53 -4.63
N LYS A 138 11.76 6.12 -3.72
CA LYS A 138 11.22 5.41 -2.53
C LYS A 138 10.28 4.29 -2.98
N GLY A 139 9.38 4.58 -3.92
CA GLY A 139 8.49 3.59 -4.52
C GLY A 139 9.22 2.45 -5.21
N GLU A 140 10.29 2.74 -5.96
CA GLU A 140 11.09 1.70 -6.63
C GLU A 140 11.74 0.76 -5.60
N LYS A 141 12.31 1.31 -4.53
CA LYS A 141 12.86 0.52 -3.42
C LYS A 141 11.77 -0.34 -2.75
N PHE A 142 10.58 0.22 -2.56
CA PHE A 142 9.44 -0.49 -1.99
C PHE A 142 8.96 -1.63 -2.90
N CYS A 143 8.64 -1.36 -4.17
CA CYS A 143 8.15 -2.37 -5.10
C CYS A 143 9.16 -3.52 -5.27
N LYS A 144 10.47 -3.20 -5.32
CA LYS A 144 11.53 -4.21 -5.32
C LYS A 144 11.54 -5.08 -4.05
N SER A 145 11.20 -4.50 -2.89
CA SER A 145 11.18 -5.21 -1.60
C SER A 145 10.04 -6.23 -1.44
N LEU A 146 9.06 -6.20 -2.36
CA LEU A 146 7.97 -7.17 -2.41
C LEU A 146 8.43 -8.53 -2.94
N GLY A 147 9.60 -8.61 -3.58
CA GLY A 147 10.10 -9.84 -4.20
C GLY A 147 9.39 -10.21 -5.49
N TRP A 148 8.75 -9.24 -6.13
CA TRP A 148 8.01 -9.36 -7.39
C TRP A 148 8.94 -9.28 -8.60
N THR A 149 8.54 -9.78 -9.75
CA THR A 149 9.34 -9.71 -10.98
C THR A 149 9.17 -8.35 -11.67
N LYS A 150 10.29 -7.72 -12.03
CA LYS A 150 10.29 -6.45 -12.77
C LYS A 150 10.01 -6.68 -14.25
N GLN A 151 9.06 -5.94 -14.80
CA GLN A 151 8.78 -5.86 -16.24
C GLN A 151 8.79 -4.39 -16.69
N ALA A 152 8.57 -4.14 -17.99
CA ALA A 152 8.65 -2.79 -18.58
C ALA A 152 7.77 -1.75 -17.87
N ASN A 153 6.58 -2.14 -17.42
CA ASN A 153 5.56 -1.24 -16.88
C ASN A 153 5.32 -1.37 -15.37
N GLY A 154 6.24 -1.99 -14.63
CA GLY A 154 6.16 -2.12 -13.18
C GLY A 154 6.64 -3.48 -12.66
N TRP A 155 6.31 -3.76 -11.40
CA TRP A 155 6.65 -4.99 -10.69
C TRP A 155 5.41 -5.86 -10.55
N TYR A 156 5.51 -7.15 -10.82
CA TYR A 156 4.36 -8.06 -10.88
C TYR A 156 4.52 -9.21 -9.89
N LEU A 157 3.42 -9.54 -9.20
CA LEU A 157 3.36 -10.73 -8.37
C LEU A 157 3.58 -11.97 -9.25
N ASP A 158 4.58 -12.77 -8.92
CA ASP A 158 4.79 -14.07 -9.56
C ASP A 158 3.63 -15.00 -9.16
N ASN A 159 2.93 -15.57 -10.12
CA ASN A 159 1.83 -16.52 -9.87
C ASN A 159 2.35 -17.88 -9.44
#